data_AF-A0A2D8HT44-F1
#
_entry.id   AF-A0A2D8HT44-F1
#
_cell.length_a   1.000
_cell.length_b   1.000
_cell.length_c   1.000
_cell.angle_alpha   90.00
_cell.angle_beta   90.00
_cell.angle_gamma   90.00
#
_symmetry.space_group_name_H-M   'P 1'
#
loop_
_entity.id
_entity.type
_entity.pdbx_description
1 polymer ?
#
loop_
_entity_poly.entity_id
_entity_poly.type
_entity_poly.pdbx_seq_one_letter_code
_entity_poly.pdbx_strand_id
1 'polypeptide(L)'
;TVTIDGIEYVWEDRPTVTAPGVDIISARASTSSLGGLSATKDEELIAPEHLAFYTTSSGTSMSAPHVSGVVALMLEANPDLTWQQVKQLLQNTATVMPGHEAWEVGAGYVNAHAAVRAAVEMDERFGDTVKLNRDFNASANVSEGDSFTRTVEYTVAGESDFETFEVNDATSLILASATIESGTAFVLEDPAGNTYGSGIGLPLLGSSVGTSAPAMPGTWKVYARGIGSVSGISVDPTGLTNGIGLPSSVDVNIRLLETDGYTGIDDVGNHPGRAFIEYAVSERLMDAEIGGFKPDEVVDKQGLADVFTLSGAIRQAQDGNKQVYLDSTTDNAAMLNAVSQSGAALKDRGYNFDPVIAAESVDFFGVDNVVTHQGLAYSLVQSLGLESVAKEFDTTEDVQVVVFDQVVTLSDSDKIAPELKGYVQIALHMGLLNAQIEVEQDDFSIEPTLKATFAPQRDFSRAELAKAVTRLHPLISR
;
A
#
# COMPACT_ATOMS: atom_id res chain seq x y z
N THR A 1 -21.50 24.06 -20.28
CA THR A 1 -22.61 23.66 -19.40
C THR A 1 -23.79 23.21 -20.23
N VAL A 2 -24.66 22.34 -19.71
CA VAL A 2 -25.92 21.92 -20.32
C VAL A 2 -27.04 22.11 -19.30
N THR A 3 -28.20 22.63 -19.70
CA THR A 3 -29.35 22.77 -18.82
C THR A 3 -30.32 21.62 -19.06
N ILE A 4 -30.61 20.83 -18.02
CA ILE A 4 -31.61 19.75 -18.06
C ILE A 4 -32.62 20.04 -16.96
N ASP A 5 -33.90 20.12 -17.32
CA ASP A 5 -35.01 20.42 -16.39
C ASP A 5 -34.81 21.66 -15.49
N GLY A 6 -34.13 22.69 -16.03
CA GLY A 6 -33.87 23.94 -15.31
C GLY A 6 -32.64 23.92 -14.39
N ILE A 7 -31.90 22.81 -14.33
CA ILE A 7 -30.64 22.69 -13.60
C ILE A 7 -29.48 22.83 -14.58
N GLU A 8 -28.52 23.70 -14.27
CA GLU A 8 -27.29 23.87 -15.05
C GLU A 8 -26.25 22.83 -14.63
N TYR A 9 -25.79 22.03 -15.59
CA TYR A 9 -24.74 21.03 -15.42
C TYR A 9 -23.47 21.51 -16.08
N VAL A 10 -22.36 21.53 -15.34
CA VAL A 10 -21.03 21.70 -15.92
C VAL A 10 -20.61 20.36 -16.52
N TRP A 11 -20.15 20.39 -17.77
CA TRP A 11 -19.54 19.20 -18.37
C TRP A 11 -18.11 19.12 -17.84
N GLU A 12 -17.75 17.94 -17.33
CA GLU A 12 -16.42 17.63 -16.84
C GLU A 12 -15.91 16.42 -17.64
N ASP A 13 -14.66 16.50 -18.10
CA ASP A 13 -14.02 15.41 -18.85
C ASP A 13 -13.52 14.32 -17.88
N ARG A 14 -14.47 13.63 -17.24
CA ARG A 14 -14.18 12.56 -16.28
C ARG A 14 -15.30 11.53 -16.20
N PRO A 15 -15.01 10.27 -15.88
CA PRO A 15 -16.05 9.32 -15.51
C PRO A 15 -16.69 9.75 -14.18
N THR A 16 -17.93 9.29 -13.96
CA THR A 16 -18.60 9.48 -12.65
C THR A 16 -18.04 8.50 -11.61
N VAL A 17 -17.89 7.23 -12.00
CA VAL A 17 -17.30 6.14 -11.23
C VAL A 17 -16.62 5.17 -12.21
N THR A 18 -15.69 4.38 -11.70
CA THR A 18 -15.03 3.28 -12.42
C THR A 18 -15.72 1.96 -12.10
N ALA A 19 -15.83 1.06 -13.07
CA ALA A 19 -16.45 -0.25 -12.89
C ALA A 19 -15.78 -1.30 -13.79
N PRO A 20 -15.86 -2.61 -13.46
CA PRO A 20 -15.21 -3.66 -14.23
C PRO A 20 -15.57 -3.59 -15.72
N GLY A 21 -14.56 -3.43 -16.57
CA GLY A 21 -14.76 -3.30 -18.01
C GLY A 21 -13.61 -3.83 -18.85
N VAL A 22 -12.57 -4.39 -18.25
CA VAL A 22 -11.42 -4.98 -18.96
C VAL A 22 -11.43 -6.48 -18.72
N ASP A 23 -11.21 -7.24 -19.79
CA ASP A 23 -11.10 -8.70 -19.80
C ASP A 23 -12.30 -9.40 -19.17
N ILE A 24 -13.51 -8.88 -19.46
CA ILE A 24 -14.76 -9.45 -18.95
C ILE A 24 -15.10 -10.70 -19.76
N ILE A 25 -15.07 -11.84 -19.10
CA ILE A 25 -15.52 -13.13 -19.64
C ILE A 25 -17.03 -13.24 -19.44
N SER A 26 -17.76 -13.49 -20.53
CA SER A 26 -19.22 -13.71 -20.47
C SER A 26 -19.70 -14.71 -21.51
N ALA A 27 -20.96 -15.10 -21.42
CA ALA A 27 -21.58 -16.05 -22.33
C ALA A 27 -21.52 -15.53 -23.77
N ARG A 28 -21.01 -16.37 -24.67
CA ARG A 28 -20.92 -16.09 -26.10
C ARG A 28 -22.31 -16.15 -26.71
N ALA A 29 -22.77 -15.03 -27.28
CA ALA A 29 -24.03 -15.03 -28.02
C ALA A 29 -23.91 -15.92 -29.27
N SER A 30 -24.91 -16.76 -29.51
CA SER A 30 -24.96 -17.69 -30.65
C SER A 30 -24.93 -17.01 -32.02
N THR A 31 -25.19 -15.70 -32.05
CA THR A 31 -25.21 -14.84 -33.24
C THR A 31 -24.05 -13.84 -33.29
N SER A 32 -23.11 -13.89 -32.33
CA SER A 32 -22.02 -12.91 -32.24
C SER A 32 -21.08 -13.00 -33.43
N SER A 33 -20.89 -11.89 -34.14
CA SER A 33 -19.86 -11.72 -35.18
C SER A 33 -18.49 -11.29 -34.61
N LEU A 34 -18.39 -11.05 -33.29
CA LEU A 34 -17.19 -10.53 -32.62
C LEU A 34 -16.17 -11.62 -32.24
N GLY A 35 -16.53 -12.91 -32.40
CA GLY A 35 -15.73 -14.04 -31.90
C GLY A 35 -14.32 -14.18 -32.50
N GLY A 36 -14.02 -13.51 -33.63
CA GLY A 36 -12.68 -13.48 -34.20
C GLY A 36 -11.75 -12.42 -33.58
N LEU A 37 -12.31 -11.35 -33.00
CA LEU A 37 -11.54 -10.25 -32.40
C LEU A 37 -11.02 -10.60 -31.00
N SER A 38 -11.71 -11.50 -30.30
CA SER A 38 -11.35 -11.95 -28.95
C SER A 38 -10.61 -13.29 -28.95
N ALA A 39 -10.40 -13.94 -30.09
CA ALA A 39 -9.93 -15.33 -30.16
C ALA A 39 -8.62 -15.59 -29.41
N THR A 40 -7.63 -14.70 -29.55
CA THR A 40 -6.35 -14.81 -28.85
C THR A 40 -6.51 -14.66 -27.33
N LYS A 41 -7.33 -13.71 -26.90
CA LYS A 41 -7.58 -13.46 -25.47
C LYS A 41 -8.45 -14.56 -24.85
N ASP A 42 -9.38 -15.12 -25.63
CA ASP A 42 -10.20 -16.27 -25.23
C ASP A 42 -9.32 -17.50 -24.99
N GLU A 43 -8.37 -17.79 -25.88
CA GLU A 43 -7.42 -18.90 -25.71
C GLU A 43 -6.50 -18.72 -24.49
N GLU A 44 -6.13 -17.48 -24.16
CA GLU A 44 -5.32 -17.15 -22.98
C GLU A 44 -6.10 -17.29 -21.65
N LEU A 45 -7.35 -16.83 -21.61
CA LEU A 45 -8.11 -16.65 -20.36
C LEU A 45 -9.17 -17.73 -20.10
N ILE A 46 -9.56 -18.51 -21.10
CA ILE A 46 -10.68 -19.46 -21.03
C ILE A 46 -10.19 -20.87 -21.35
N ALA A 47 -10.50 -21.82 -20.47
CA ALA A 47 -10.17 -23.23 -20.67
C ALA A 47 -10.78 -23.78 -21.98
N PRO A 48 -10.08 -24.66 -22.72
CA PRO A 48 -10.50 -25.11 -24.06
C PRO A 48 -11.93 -25.65 -24.15
N GLU A 49 -12.40 -26.34 -23.11
CA GLU A 49 -13.76 -26.89 -23.00
C GLU A 49 -14.86 -25.82 -22.92
N HIS A 50 -14.51 -24.58 -22.59
CA HIS A 50 -15.42 -23.45 -22.40
C HIS A 50 -15.41 -22.44 -23.56
N LEU A 51 -14.45 -22.53 -24.49
CA LEU A 51 -14.29 -21.61 -25.63
C LEU A 51 -15.52 -21.55 -26.55
N ALA A 52 -16.30 -22.64 -26.62
CA ALA A 52 -17.53 -22.68 -27.41
C ALA A 52 -18.69 -21.86 -26.79
N PHE A 53 -18.64 -21.61 -25.47
CA PHE A 53 -19.75 -21.06 -24.70
C PHE A 53 -19.47 -19.67 -24.13
N TYR A 54 -18.20 -19.28 -24.03
CA TYR A 54 -17.78 -18.01 -23.44
C TYR A 54 -16.91 -17.22 -24.42
N THR A 55 -16.77 -15.93 -24.14
CA THR A 55 -15.86 -15.03 -24.84
C THR A 55 -15.50 -13.85 -23.94
N THR A 56 -14.36 -13.24 -24.20
CA THR A 56 -13.79 -12.12 -23.46
C THR A 56 -14.00 -10.83 -24.24
N SER A 57 -14.36 -9.75 -23.56
CA SER A 57 -14.43 -8.43 -24.16
C SER A 57 -14.03 -7.34 -23.16
N SER A 58 -13.51 -6.25 -23.70
CA SER A 58 -13.08 -5.07 -22.94
C SER A 58 -13.72 -3.81 -23.50
N GLY A 59 -14.05 -2.85 -22.65
CA GLY A 59 -14.57 -1.54 -22.99
C GLY A 59 -15.53 -0.98 -21.94
N THR A 60 -15.82 0.32 -22.04
CA THR A 60 -16.83 0.98 -21.21
C THR A 60 -18.23 0.38 -21.40
N SER A 61 -18.48 -0.23 -22.56
CA SER A 61 -19.69 -1.03 -22.81
C SER A 61 -19.83 -2.25 -21.89
N MET A 62 -18.72 -2.78 -21.35
CA MET A 62 -18.71 -3.87 -20.38
C MET A 62 -18.83 -3.37 -18.93
N SER A 63 -18.36 -2.14 -18.65
CA SER A 63 -18.64 -1.45 -17.38
C SER A 63 -20.12 -1.09 -17.22
N ALA A 64 -20.78 -0.68 -18.31
CA ALA A 64 -22.18 -0.25 -18.31
C ALA A 64 -23.18 -1.26 -17.67
N PRO A 65 -23.19 -2.58 -18.02
CA PRO A 65 -24.09 -3.54 -17.40
C PRO A 65 -23.80 -3.78 -15.91
N HIS A 66 -22.55 -3.68 -15.45
CA HIS A 66 -22.22 -3.77 -14.03
C HIS A 66 -22.85 -2.63 -13.24
N VAL A 67 -22.64 -1.38 -13.69
CA VAL A 67 -23.25 -0.21 -13.04
C VAL A 67 -24.78 -0.28 -13.14
N SER A 68 -25.33 -0.71 -14.27
CA SER A 68 -26.79 -0.89 -14.43
C SER A 68 -27.36 -1.91 -13.45
N GLY A 69 -26.64 -3.01 -13.18
CA GLY A 69 -27.03 -3.99 -12.17
C GLY A 69 -27.02 -3.41 -10.75
N VAL A 70 -26.02 -2.61 -10.40
CA VAL A 70 -25.97 -1.90 -9.12
C VAL A 70 -27.16 -0.93 -8.99
N VAL A 71 -27.43 -0.13 -10.03
CA VAL A 71 -28.58 0.79 -10.05
C VAL A 71 -29.90 0.03 -9.91
N ALA A 72 -30.04 -1.14 -10.56
CA ALA A 72 -31.23 -1.97 -10.42
C ALA A 72 -31.43 -2.43 -8.96
N LEU A 73 -30.36 -2.87 -8.29
CA LEU A 73 -30.42 -3.24 -6.87
C LEU A 73 -30.75 -2.03 -5.97
N MET A 74 -30.20 -0.85 -6.28
CA MET A 74 -30.54 0.39 -5.56
C MET A 74 -32.02 0.76 -5.71
N LEU A 75 -32.57 0.64 -6.93
CA LEU A 75 -33.98 0.92 -7.20
C LEU A 75 -34.91 -0.17 -6.65
N GLU A 76 -34.45 -1.42 -6.55
CA GLU A 76 -35.17 -2.49 -5.85
C GLU A 76 -35.24 -2.20 -4.35
N ALA A 77 -34.13 -1.76 -3.76
CA ALA A 77 -34.07 -1.32 -2.37
C ALA A 77 -34.92 -0.07 -2.10
N ASN A 78 -34.94 0.87 -3.04
CA ASN A 78 -35.68 2.12 -2.93
C ASN A 78 -36.18 2.62 -4.30
N PRO A 79 -37.44 2.29 -4.65
CA PRO A 79 -38.02 2.64 -5.95
C PRO A 79 -38.24 4.14 -6.18
N ASP A 80 -38.19 4.95 -5.12
CA ASP A 80 -38.47 6.39 -5.18
C ASP A 80 -37.22 7.22 -5.51
N LEU A 81 -36.03 6.60 -5.64
CA LEU A 81 -34.80 7.30 -5.98
C LEU A 81 -34.89 7.94 -7.37
N THR A 82 -34.58 9.23 -7.41
CA THR A 82 -34.34 9.96 -8.67
C THR A 82 -32.99 9.56 -9.28
N TRP A 83 -32.81 9.76 -10.59
CA TRP A 83 -31.54 9.47 -11.25
C TRP A 83 -30.38 10.31 -10.68
N GLN A 84 -30.67 11.52 -10.19
CA GLN A 84 -29.70 12.39 -9.52
C GLN A 84 -29.24 11.77 -8.20
N GLN A 85 -30.19 11.28 -7.39
CA GLN A 85 -29.87 10.59 -6.14
C GLN A 85 -29.10 9.30 -6.43
N VAL A 86 -29.48 8.52 -7.44
CA VAL A 86 -28.71 7.34 -7.85
C VAL A 86 -27.27 7.72 -8.21
N LYS A 87 -27.07 8.75 -9.04
CA LYS A 87 -25.73 9.22 -9.41
C LYS A 87 -24.93 9.67 -8.20
N GLN A 88 -25.53 10.46 -7.32
CA GLN A 88 -24.90 10.95 -6.08
C GLN A 88 -24.50 9.79 -5.18
N LEU A 89 -25.41 8.84 -4.93
CA LEU A 89 -25.15 7.67 -4.10
C LEU A 89 -24.03 6.81 -4.68
N LEU A 90 -23.98 6.60 -6.00
CA LEU A 90 -22.88 5.89 -6.65
C LEU A 90 -21.53 6.59 -6.44
N GLN A 91 -21.47 7.92 -6.56
CA GLN A 91 -20.25 8.68 -6.32
C GLN A 91 -19.83 8.63 -4.85
N ASN A 92 -20.77 8.86 -3.94
CA ASN A 92 -20.54 8.93 -2.51
C ASN A 92 -20.13 7.59 -1.89
N THR A 93 -20.51 6.48 -2.53
CA THR A 93 -20.21 5.12 -2.07
C THR A 93 -19.07 4.46 -2.85
N ALA A 94 -18.53 5.13 -3.87
CA ALA A 94 -17.43 4.60 -4.66
C ALA A 94 -16.17 4.41 -3.79
N THR A 95 -15.56 3.25 -3.91
CA THR A 95 -14.30 2.95 -3.23
C THR A 95 -13.14 3.68 -3.89
N VAL A 96 -12.38 4.44 -3.10
CA VAL A 96 -11.24 5.23 -3.58
C VAL A 96 -10.21 4.31 -4.26
N MET A 97 -9.63 4.79 -5.37
CA MET A 97 -8.51 4.15 -6.05
C MET A 97 -7.24 4.99 -5.84
N PRO A 98 -6.33 4.60 -4.91
CA PRO A 98 -5.06 5.29 -4.68
C PRO A 98 -4.22 5.41 -5.95
N GLY A 99 -3.39 6.45 -6.06
CA GLY A 99 -2.57 6.71 -7.26
C GLY A 99 -3.34 7.25 -8.48
N HIS A 100 -4.67 7.29 -8.45
CA HIS A 100 -5.48 7.81 -9.56
C HIS A 100 -6.11 9.16 -9.27
N GLU A 101 -6.13 10.02 -10.28
CA GLU A 101 -6.77 11.33 -10.27
C GLU A 101 -8.26 11.23 -10.65
N ALA A 102 -9.04 12.23 -10.24
CA ALA A 102 -10.49 12.25 -10.46
C ALA A 102 -10.90 12.17 -11.94
N TRP A 103 -10.06 12.68 -12.85
CA TRP A 103 -10.31 12.62 -14.29
C TRP A 103 -10.08 11.22 -14.88
N GLU A 104 -9.31 10.36 -14.18
CA GLU A 104 -9.06 8.98 -14.58
C GLU A 104 -10.16 8.03 -14.07
N VAL A 105 -10.56 8.17 -12.80
CA VAL A 105 -11.39 7.17 -12.11
C VAL A 105 -12.72 7.69 -11.56
N GLY A 106 -12.99 8.99 -11.69
CA GLY A 106 -14.19 9.63 -11.13
C GLY A 106 -14.13 9.60 -9.61
N ALA A 107 -15.23 9.22 -8.96
CA ALA A 107 -15.26 9.03 -7.51
C ALA A 107 -14.52 7.78 -7.01
N GLY A 108 -14.05 6.92 -7.92
CA GLY A 108 -13.41 5.64 -7.60
C GLY A 108 -14.21 4.45 -8.12
N TYR A 109 -13.88 3.26 -7.64
CA TYR A 109 -14.45 2.00 -8.06
C TYR A 109 -15.86 1.79 -7.49
N VAL A 110 -16.82 1.38 -8.32
CA VAL A 110 -18.22 1.16 -7.90
C VAL A 110 -18.30 0.13 -6.76
N ASN A 111 -19.01 0.50 -5.68
CA ASN A 111 -19.25 -0.38 -4.53
C ASN A 111 -20.73 -0.72 -4.43
N ALA A 112 -21.10 -1.88 -4.99
CA ALA A 112 -22.51 -2.31 -5.04
C ALA A 112 -23.16 -2.39 -3.65
N HIS A 113 -22.42 -2.92 -2.67
CA HIS A 113 -22.94 -3.11 -1.32
C HIS A 113 -23.22 -1.77 -0.62
N ALA A 114 -22.25 -0.85 -0.65
CA ALA A 114 -22.43 0.47 -0.05
C ALA A 114 -23.53 1.27 -0.77
N ALA A 115 -23.58 1.23 -2.10
CA ALA A 115 -24.60 1.92 -2.90
C ALA A 115 -26.02 1.45 -2.59
N VAL A 116 -26.26 0.13 -2.54
CA VAL A 116 -27.60 -0.45 -2.26
C VAL A 116 -28.04 -0.15 -0.84
N ARG A 117 -27.12 -0.23 0.11
CA ARG A 117 -27.42 0.11 1.50
C ARG A 117 -27.77 1.59 1.68
N ALA A 118 -27.04 2.47 1.01
CA ALA A 118 -27.33 3.90 1.02
C ALA A 118 -28.73 4.20 0.41
N ALA A 119 -29.13 3.42 -0.61
CA ALA A 119 -30.49 3.47 -1.14
C ALA A 119 -31.55 3.08 -0.10
N VAL A 120 -31.32 2.04 0.72
CA VAL A 120 -32.26 1.60 1.77
C VAL A 120 -32.47 2.68 2.83
N GLU A 121 -31.40 3.33 3.28
CA GLU A 121 -31.44 4.22 4.45
C GLU A 121 -31.92 5.64 4.12
N MET A 122 -32.00 6.01 2.82
CA MET A 122 -32.18 7.39 2.34
C MET A 122 -31.24 8.37 3.05
N ASP A 123 -30.07 7.87 3.46
CA ASP A 123 -29.09 8.67 4.15
C ASP A 123 -28.18 9.33 3.12
N GLU A 124 -28.37 10.63 2.91
CA GLU A 124 -27.46 11.47 2.11
C GLU A 124 -26.07 11.59 2.76
N ARG A 125 -25.88 11.09 3.99
CA ARG A 125 -24.61 11.12 4.75
C ARG A 125 -23.62 10.02 4.39
N PHE A 126 -23.74 9.41 3.21
CA PHE A 126 -22.57 8.69 2.67
C PHE A 126 -21.55 9.73 2.22
N GLY A 127 -20.48 9.82 3.02
CA GLY A 127 -19.15 10.33 2.72
C GLY A 127 -19.07 11.58 1.86
N ASP A 128 -18.57 12.67 2.42
CA ASP A 128 -17.66 13.45 1.61
C ASP A 128 -16.56 12.50 1.13
N THR A 129 -16.33 12.46 -0.17
CA THR A 129 -15.30 11.60 -0.73
C THR A 129 -13.96 12.10 -0.21
N VAL A 130 -13.27 11.27 0.58
CA VAL A 130 -12.03 11.69 1.29
C VAL A 130 -10.94 12.13 0.30
N LYS A 131 -11.05 11.76 -0.98
CA LYS A 131 -10.16 12.17 -2.07
C LYS A 131 -10.81 13.07 -3.12
N LEU A 132 -12.01 12.74 -3.63
CA LEU A 132 -12.58 13.41 -4.83
C LEU A 132 -12.96 14.89 -4.58
N ASN A 133 -13.29 15.26 -3.34
CA ASN A 133 -13.61 16.64 -2.96
C ASN A 133 -12.58 17.26 -2.01
N ARG A 134 -11.46 16.58 -1.76
CA ARG A 134 -10.40 17.11 -0.89
C ARG A 134 -9.65 18.20 -1.62
N ASP A 135 -9.60 19.39 -1.02
CA ASP A 135 -8.67 20.42 -1.39
C ASP A 135 -7.28 20.05 -0.84
N PHE A 136 -6.39 19.60 -1.71
CA PHE A 136 -5.03 19.24 -1.33
C PHE A 136 -4.17 20.50 -1.13
N ASN A 137 -3.42 20.55 -0.03
CA ASN A 137 -2.50 21.65 0.27
C ASN A 137 -1.19 21.56 -0.50
N ALA A 138 -0.81 20.35 -0.95
CA ALA A 138 0.40 20.10 -1.68
C ALA A 138 0.19 19.35 -3.00
N SER A 139 1.19 19.48 -3.87
CA SER A 139 1.33 18.71 -5.09
C SER A 139 2.81 18.56 -5.40
N ALA A 140 3.21 17.41 -5.90
CA ALA A 140 4.55 17.15 -6.39
C ALA A 140 4.42 16.50 -7.77
N ASN A 141 5.26 16.93 -8.70
CA ASN A 141 5.39 16.31 -10.01
C ASN A 141 6.57 15.34 -9.91
N VAL A 142 6.25 14.06 -9.90
CA VAL A 142 7.24 12.99 -9.97
C VAL A 142 7.03 12.29 -11.31
N SER A 143 8.05 12.28 -12.15
CA SER A 143 8.04 11.57 -13.41
C SER A 143 8.81 10.25 -13.27
N GLU A 144 8.39 9.26 -14.05
CA GLU A 144 9.16 8.03 -14.20
C GLU A 144 10.26 8.27 -15.22
N GLY A 145 11.51 8.18 -14.77
CA GLY A 145 12.69 8.14 -15.62
C GLY A 145 12.83 6.75 -16.24
N ASP A 146 14.00 6.12 -16.07
CA ASP A 146 14.21 4.76 -16.59
C ASP A 146 13.49 3.71 -15.72
N SER A 147 12.90 2.72 -16.40
CA SER A 147 12.20 1.58 -15.81
C SER A 147 12.65 0.31 -16.51
N PHE A 148 13.16 -0.67 -15.76
CA PHE A 148 13.76 -1.88 -16.32
C PHE A 148 13.78 -3.04 -15.32
N THR A 149 14.02 -4.25 -15.82
CA THR A 149 14.19 -5.44 -15.00
C THR A 149 15.66 -5.84 -14.96
N ARG A 150 16.12 -6.32 -13.81
CA ARG A 150 17.39 -7.03 -13.63
C ARG A 150 17.11 -8.40 -13.05
N THR A 151 17.62 -9.42 -13.72
CA THR A 151 17.52 -10.80 -13.26
C THR A 151 18.79 -11.11 -12.48
N VAL A 152 18.64 -11.49 -11.21
CA VAL A 152 19.76 -11.84 -10.33
C VAL A 152 19.60 -13.27 -9.85
N GLU A 153 20.67 -14.04 -9.91
CA GLU A 153 20.66 -15.44 -9.47
C GLU A 153 21.04 -15.55 -8.00
N TYR A 154 20.21 -16.24 -7.23
CA TYR A 154 20.56 -16.67 -5.90
C TYR A 154 21.20 -18.06 -5.94
N THR A 155 22.43 -18.16 -5.46
CA THR A 155 23.10 -19.45 -5.22
C THR A 155 23.49 -19.58 -3.76
N VAL A 156 23.30 -20.76 -3.18
CA VAL A 156 23.61 -20.99 -1.75
C VAL A 156 25.11 -20.88 -1.49
N ALA A 157 25.98 -21.26 -2.43
CA ALA A 157 27.43 -21.17 -2.24
C ALA A 157 28.14 -20.87 -3.55
N GLY A 158 29.24 -20.11 -3.46
CA GLY A 158 29.99 -19.61 -4.62
C GLY A 158 29.94 -18.08 -4.73
N GLU A 159 30.50 -17.55 -5.81
CA GLU A 159 30.49 -16.11 -6.08
C GLU A 159 29.04 -15.62 -6.21
N SER A 160 28.66 -14.63 -5.39
CA SER A 160 27.36 -13.97 -5.48
C SER A 160 27.26 -13.26 -6.82
N ASP A 161 26.21 -13.56 -7.58
CA ASP A 161 25.91 -12.85 -8.81
C ASP A 161 25.30 -11.49 -8.48
N PHE A 162 25.69 -10.46 -9.24
CA PHE A 162 25.13 -9.13 -9.11
C PHE A 162 25.04 -8.48 -10.48
N GLU A 163 23.97 -7.71 -10.64
CA GLU A 163 23.76 -6.87 -11.80
C GLU A 163 24.03 -5.41 -11.42
N THR A 164 24.33 -4.58 -12.42
CA THR A 164 24.55 -3.16 -12.23
C THR A 164 23.57 -2.32 -13.04
N PHE A 165 23.34 -1.10 -12.56
CA PHE A 165 22.58 -0.09 -13.27
C PHE A 165 23.07 1.30 -12.91
N GLU A 166 22.89 2.24 -13.83
CA GLU A 166 23.31 3.64 -13.65
C GLU A 166 22.14 4.47 -13.14
N VAL A 167 22.43 5.35 -12.19
CA VAL A 167 21.49 6.34 -11.65
C VAL A 167 22.03 7.72 -11.97
N ASN A 168 21.19 8.54 -12.62
CA ASN A 168 21.57 9.88 -13.06
C ASN A 168 21.40 10.93 -11.93
N ASP A 169 21.88 12.16 -12.16
CA ASP A 169 21.75 13.27 -11.19
C ASP A 169 20.32 13.78 -11.00
N ALA A 170 19.39 13.44 -11.89
CA ALA A 170 17.99 13.87 -11.83
C ALA A 170 17.09 12.90 -11.03
N THR A 171 17.54 11.67 -10.82
CA THR A 171 16.80 10.65 -10.06
C THR A 171 16.75 11.07 -8.60
N SER A 172 15.55 11.07 -8.01
CA SER A 172 15.30 11.37 -6.60
C SER A 172 15.00 10.11 -5.78
N LEU A 173 14.34 9.12 -6.39
CA LEU A 173 13.93 7.90 -5.70
C LEU A 173 14.09 6.67 -6.59
N ILE A 174 14.54 5.56 -6.00
CA ILE A 174 14.58 4.25 -6.62
C ILE A 174 13.52 3.38 -5.94
N LEU A 175 12.60 2.84 -6.73
CA LEU A 175 11.65 1.83 -6.28
C LEU A 175 12.02 0.50 -6.93
N ALA A 176 12.15 -0.56 -6.13
CA ALA A 176 12.41 -1.90 -6.64
C ALA A 176 11.41 -2.90 -6.06
N SER A 177 10.98 -3.84 -6.89
CA SER A 177 10.08 -4.92 -6.47
C SER A 177 10.36 -6.22 -7.21
N ALA A 178 10.07 -7.34 -6.55
CA ALA A 178 10.24 -8.67 -7.11
C ALA A 178 9.14 -9.61 -6.57
N THR A 179 9.00 -10.76 -7.22
CA THR A 179 8.18 -11.87 -6.72
C THR A 179 9.12 -12.99 -6.29
N ILE A 180 9.19 -13.28 -4.99
CA ILE A 180 10.11 -14.23 -4.37
C ILE A 180 9.34 -15.22 -3.49
N GLU A 181 9.54 -16.51 -3.72
CA GLU A 181 8.96 -17.62 -2.93
C GLU A 181 10.03 -18.55 -2.34
N SER A 182 11.30 -18.20 -2.51
CA SER A 182 12.46 -19.03 -2.17
C SER A 182 13.01 -18.83 -0.75
N GLY A 183 12.37 -17.99 0.07
CA GLY A 183 12.93 -17.59 1.37
C GLY A 183 14.17 -16.71 1.23
N THR A 184 14.26 -15.95 0.12
CA THR A 184 15.36 -15.04 -0.20
C THR A 184 14.87 -13.59 -0.23
N ALA A 185 15.79 -12.64 -0.35
CA ALA A 185 15.53 -11.22 -0.56
C ALA A 185 16.42 -10.71 -1.70
N PHE A 186 16.12 -9.53 -2.25
CA PHE A 186 17.06 -8.78 -3.08
C PHE A 186 17.58 -7.56 -2.32
N VAL A 187 18.75 -7.07 -2.72
CA VAL A 187 19.39 -5.88 -2.13
C VAL A 187 19.77 -4.92 -3.24
N LEU A 188 19.50 -3.64 -3.03
CA LEU A 188 20.12 -2.54 -3.77
C LEU A 188 21.32 -2.03 -2.96
N GLU A 189 22.46 -1.85 -3.61
CA GLU A 189 23.65 -1.24 -3.01
C GLU A 189 24.00 0.03 -3.79
N ASP A 190 24.13 1.14 -3.06
CA ASP A 190 24.46 2.43 -3.64
C ASP A 190 25.98 2.62 -3.85
N PRO A 191 26.41 3.63 -4.61
CA PRO A 191 27.84 3.91 -4.82
C PRO A 191 28.68 4.16 -3.55
N ALA A 192 28.05 4.48 -2.40
CA ALA A 192 28.73 4.65 -1.12
C ALA A 192 28.74 3.36 -0.27
N GLY A 193 28.14 2.27 -0.77
CA GLY A 193 28.03 0.99 -0.10
C GLY A 193 26.86 0.88 0.88
N ASN A 194 25.91 1.83 0.88
CA ASN A 194 24.69 1.67 1.66
C ASN A 194 23.79 0.64 1.00
N THR A 195 23.16 -0.22 1.82
CA THR A 195 22.32 -1.32 1.33
C THR A 195 20.86 -1.09 1.68
N TYR A 196 19.99 -1.45 0.73
CA TYR A 196 18.54 -1.35 0.82
C TYR A 196 17.95 -2.70 0.45
N GLY A 197 17.72 -3.53 1.47
CA GLY A 197 17.14 -4.85 1.29
C GLY A 197 15.64 -4.78 1.05
N SER A 198 15.12 -5.69 0.22
CA SER A 198 13.73 -6.07 0.26
C SER A 198 13.42 -6.83 1.55
N GLY A 199 12.13 -6.95 1.85
CA GLY A 199 11.67 -8.02 2.71
C GLY A 199 12.04 -9.42 2.21
N ILE A 200 11.93 -10.43 3.07
CA ILE A 200 12.15 -11.83 2.68
C ILE A 200 10.85 -12.39 2.12
N GLY A 201 10.91 -12.90 0.88
CA GLY A 201 9.77 -13.55 0.23
C GLY A 201 9.51 -14.90 0.87
N LEU A 202 8.43 -15.01 1.64
CA LEU A 202 8.01 -16.25 2.29
C LEU A 202 6.73 -16.77 1.62
N PRO A 203 6.62 -18.08 1.30
CA PRO A 203 5.47 -18.68 0.62
C PRO A 203 4.09 -18.39 1.25
N LEU A 204 4.06 -18.05 2.55
CA LEU A 204 2.83 -17.81 3.32
C LEU A 204 2.46 -16.33 3.50
N LEU A 205 3.42 -15.40 3.34
CA LEU A 205 3.22 -13.96 3.61
C LEU A 205 2.97 -13.14 2.33
N GLY A 206 3.00 -13.80 1.18
CA GLY A 206 2.93 -13.18 -0.14
C GLY A 206 4.30 -13.15 -0.80
N SER A 207 4.32 -13.42 -2.11
CA SER A 207 5.56 -13.48 -2.87
C SER A 207 6.04 -12.12 -3.35
N SER A 208 5.19 -11.08 -3.33
CA SER A 208 5.60 -9.73 -3.69
C SER A 208 6.41 -9.07 -2.57
N VAL A 209 7.68 -8.79 -2.84
CA VAL A 209 8.58 -8.02 -1.97
C VAL A 209 9.03 -6.75 -2.67
N GLY A 210 9.40 -5.73 -1.90
CA GLY A 210 9.88 -4.48 -2.45
C GLY A 210 10.79 -3.73 -1.49
N THR A 211 11.51 -2.76 -2.04
CA THR A 211 12.30 -1.80 -1.27
C THR A 211 12.32 -0.46 -2.00
N SER A 212 12.78 0.55 -1.28
CA SER A 212 12.87 1.92 -1.78
C SER A 212 14.11 2.59 -1.22
N ALA A 213 14.84 3.32 -2.05
CA ALA A 213 16.07 4.01 -1.68
C ALA A 213 16.08 5.45 -2.21
N PRO A 214 16.50 6.45 -1.42
CA PRO A 214 16.85 7.75 -1.96
C PRO A 214 17.94 7.56 -3.02
N ALA A 215 17.77 8.20 -4.17
CA ALA A 215 18.71 8.03 -5.27
C ALA A 215 20.03 8.74 -4.97
N MET A 216 21.12 8.10 -5.38
CA MET A 216 22.45 8.69 -5.39
C MET A 216 23.06 8.47 -6.77
N PRO A 217 23.59 9.50 -7.43
CA PRO A 217 24.13 9.35 -8.77
C PRO A 217 25.34 8.42 -8.82
N GLY A 218 25.40 7.59 -9.86
CA GLY A 218 26.47 6.63 -10.10
C GLY A 218 25.99 5.20 -10.30
N THR A 219 26.93 4.26 -10.25
CA THR A 219 26.67 2.84 -10.48
C THR A 219 26.14 2.16 -9.23
N TRP A 220 24.91 1.68 -9.30
CA TRP A 220 24.29 0.84 -8.27
C TRP A 220 24.46 -0.64 -8.59
N LYS A 221 24.41 -1.47 -7.55
CA LYS A 221 24.32 -2.93 -7.68
C LYS A 221 22.95 -3.42 -7.24
N VAL A 222 22.52 -4.52 -7.84
CA VAL A 222 21.40 -5.34 -7.37
C VAL A 222 21.84 -6.79 -7.31
N TYR A 223 21.49 -7.48 -6.23
CA TYR A 223 21.82 -8.89 -6.05
C TYR A 223 20.78 -9.58 -5.16
N ALA A 224 20.68 -10.91 -5.29
CA ALA A 224 19.85 -11.73 -4.41
C ALA A 224 20.65 -12.26 -3.22
N ARG A 225 19.97 -12.48 -2.09
CA ARG A 225 20.57 -13.00 -0.86
C ARG A 225 19.66 -13.93 -0.08
N GLY A 226 20.26 -14.83 0.70
CA GLY A 226 19.57 -15.71 1.64
C GLY A 226 19.77 -15.29 3.09
N ILE A 227 19.42 -16.19 4.01
CA ILE A 227 19.56 -15.99 5.45
C ILE A 227 20.89 -16.58 5.92
N GLY A 228 21.89 -15.74 6.21
CA GLY A 228 23.26 -16.11 6.61
C GLY A 228 23.48 -16.51 8.08
N SER A 229 22.57 -16.24 9.02
CA SER A 229 22.67 -16.74 10.40
C SER A 229 21.30 -16.82 11.10
N VAL A 230 21.16 -17.66 12.13
CA VAL A 230 19.99 -17.73 13.02
C VAL A 230 20.43 -17.42 14.45
N SER A 231 19.91 -16.34 15.04
CA SER A 231 20.24 -15.92 16.41
C SER A 231 21.74 -15.70 16.64
N GLY A 232 22.41 -15.06 15.69
CA GLY A 232 23.86 -14.78 15.74
C GLY A 232 24.77 -16.01 15.59
N ILE A 233 24.20 -17.22 15.46
CA ILE A 233 24.96 -18.42 15.11
C ILE A 233 24.96 -18.50 13.59
N SER A 234 26.14 -18.33 13.00
CA SER A 234 26.29 -18.50 11.56
C SER A 234 25.80 -19.89 11.17
N VAL A 235 24.85 -19.95 10.24
CA VAL A 235 24.44 -21.21 9.60
C VAL A 235 25.48 -21.66 8.57
N ASP A 236 26.46 -20.80 8.29
CA ASP A 236 27.67 -21.08 7.55
C ASP A 236 28.90 -20.52 8.29
N PRO A 237 29.48 -21.30 9.23
CA PRO A 237 30.64 -20.88 10.01
C PRO A 237 31.93 -20.73 9.17
N THR A 238 31.88 -20.98 7.85
CA THR A 238 33.02 -20.84 6.95
C THR A 238 32.96 -19.59 6.06
N GLY A 239 31.80 -18.90 6.00
CA GLY A 239 31.59 -17.73 5.14
C GLY A 239 31.70 -18.03 3.64
N LEU A 240 31.41 -19.28 3.24
CA LEU A 240 31.49 -19.77 1.86
C LEU A 240 30.12 -19.79 1.14
N THR A 241 29.05 -19.43 1.84
CA THR A 241 27.65 -19.44 1.39
C THR A 241 27.08 -18.03 1.34
N ASN A 242 26.11 -17.81 0.46
CA ASN A 242 25.36 -16.55 0.34
C ASN A 242 24.08 -16.55 1.21
N GLY A 243 24.05 -17.43 2.22
CA GLY A 243 22.92 -17.66 3.13
C GLY A 243 22.11 -18.93 2.85
N ILE A 244 21.06 -19.15 3.64
CA ILE A 244 20.05 -20.20 3.44
C ILE A 244 18.89 -19.60 2.65
N GLY A 245 18.57 -20.27 1.54
CA GLY A 245 17.45 -19.96 0.65
C GLY A 245 17.41 -21.03 -0.43
N LEU A 246 16.30 -21.14 -1.15
CA LEU A 246 16.26 -22.01 -2.33
C LEU A 246 16.94 -21.30 -3.50
N PRO A 247 17.92 -21.93 -4.18
CA PRO A 247 18.47 -21.38 -5.41
C PRO A 247 17.36 -21.02 -6.39
N SER A 248 17.36 -19.77 -6.85
CA SER A 248 16.32 -19.24 -7.72
C SER A 248 16.82 -18.01 -8.46
N SER A 249 16.23 -17.80 -9.63
CA SER A 249 16.36 -16.56 -10.38
C SER A 249 15.31 -15.57 -9.87
N VAL A 250 15.71 -14.33 -9.62
CA VAL A 250 14.82 -13.28 -9.14
C VAL A 250 14.83 -12.13 -10.14
N ASP A 251 13.66 -11.88 -10.76
CA ASP A 251 13.43 -10.71 -11.59
C ASP A 251 13.08 -9.49 -10.73
N VAL A 252 14.03 -8.58 -10.59
CA VAL A 252 13.89 -7.32 -9.86
C VAL A 252 13.48 -6.21 -10.84
N ASN A 253 12.26 -5.72 -10.70
CA ASN A 253 11.75 -4.58 -11.45
C ASN A 253 12.16 -3.29 -10.74
N ILE A 254 12.92 -2.44 -11.41
CA ILE A 254 13.50 -1.20 -10.89
C ILE A 254 12.89 -0.02 -11.66
N ARG A 255 12.38 0.95 -10.91
CA ARG A 255 11.84 2.22 -11.41
C ARG A 255 12.65 3.36 -10.82
N LEU A 256 13.21 4.20 -11.67
CA LEU A 256 13.89 5.43 -11.30
C LEU A 256 12.90 6.59 -11.41
N LEU A 257 12.68 7.31 -10.33
CA LEU A 257 11.76 8.43 -10.29
C LEU A 257 12.54 9.74 -10.19
N GLU A 258 12.09 10.75 -10.93
CA GLU A 258 12.66 12.09 -10.97
C GLU A 258 11.63 13.09 -10.45
N THR A 259 12.05 14.06 -9.64
CA THR A 259 11.15 15.10 -9.13
C THR A 259 11.27 16.37 -9.98
N ASP A 260 10.21 16.70 -10.70
CA ASP A 260 10.13 17.85 -11.62
C ASP A 260 9.65 19.15 -10.97
N GLY A 261 9.32 19.10 -9.68
CA GLY A 261 8.95 20.26 -8.87
C GLY A 261 7.78 19.96 -7.93
N TYR A 262 7.49 20.89 -7.04
CA TYR A 262 6.43 20.76 -6.06
C TYR A 262 5.84 22.11 -5.65
N THR A 263 4.69 22.06 -4.98
CA THR A 263 4.03 23.18 -4.31
C THR A 263 3.54 22.73 -2.94
N GLY A 264 3.65 23.58 -1.92
CA GLY A 264 3.08 23.31 -0.59
C GLY A 264 3.93 22.45 0.34
N ILE A 265 5.15 22.05 -0.09
CA ILE A 265 6.12 21.28 0.70
C ILE A 265 7.51 21.94 0.76
N ASP A 266 7.56 23.27 0.64
CA ASP A 266 8.80 24.05 0.62
C ASP A 266 9.65 23.88 1.89
N ASP A 267 9.01 23.56 3.01
CA ASP A 267 9.63 23.33 4.31
C ASP A 267 10.41 22.01 4.41
N VAL A 268 10.26 21.12 3.41
CA VAL A 268 11.02 19.86 3.33
C VAL A 268 12.50 20.09 3.01
N GLY A 269 12.84 21.10 2.21
CA GLY A 269 14.23 21.52 1.96
C GLY A 269 15.20 20.40 1.56
N ASN A 270 16.18 20.10 2.41
CA ASN A 270 17.17 19.02 2.25
C ASN A 270 16.95 17.88 3.26
N HIS A 271 15.72 17.74 3.78
CA HIS A 271 15.39 16.70 4.74
C HIS A 271 15.69 15.31 4.16
N PRO A 272 16.29 14.36 4.91
CA PRO A 272 16.63 13.02 4.40
C PRO A 272 15.44 12.23 3.85
N GLY A 273 14.24 12.53 4.35
CA GLY A 273 12.98 11.94 3.89
C GLY A 273 12.38 12.56 2.62
N ARG A 274 13.02 13.59 2.03
CA ARG A 274 12.43 14.40 0.96
C ARG A 274 11.88 13.60 -0.22
N ALA A 275 12.66 12.66 -0.75
CA ALA A 275 12.24 11.86 -1.90
C ALA A 275 10.97 11.03 -1.61
N PHE A 276 10.83 10.52 -0.38
CA PHE A 276 9.63 9.79 0.03
C PHE A 276 8.42 10.72 0.19
N ILE A 277 8.64 11.94 0.67
CA ILE A 277 7.59 12.95 0.82
C ILE A 277 7.07 13.39 -0.55
N GLU A 278 7.99 13.72 -1.47
CA GLU A 278 7.63 14.11 -2.84
C GLU A 278 6.84 13.00 -3.54
N TYR A 279 7.26 11.74 -3.42
CA TYR A 279 6.50 10.59 -3.94
C TYR A 279 5.13 10.41 -3.26
N ALA A 280 5.08 10.48 -1.93
CA ALA A 280 3.82 10.34 -1.20
C ALA A 280 2.81 11.43 -1.58
N VAL A 281 3.28 12.66 -1.83
CA VAL A 281 2.44 13.78 -2.28
C VAL A 281 2.04 13.62 -3.75
N SER A 282 2.95 13.18 -4.64
CA SER A 282 2.62 12.98 -6.06
C SER A 282 1.56 11.90 -6.27
N GLU A 283 1.67 10.81 -5.51
CA GLU A 283 0.73 9.68 -5.55
C GLU A 283 -0.53 9.91 -4.70
N ARG A 284 -0.67 11.10 -4.09
CA ARG A 284 -1.77 11.48 -3.19
C ARG A 284 -1.96 10.50 -2.03
N LEU A 285 -0.86 9.94 -1.53
CA LEU A 285 -0.81 9.06 -0.36
C LEU A 285 -0.75 9.86 0.95
N MET A 286 -0.15 11.04 0.89
CA MET A 286 -0.11 12.01 1.98
C MET A 286 -0.30 13.42 1.42
N ASP A 287 -0.71 14.34 2.27
CA ASP A 287 -0.87 15.75 1.91
C ASP A 287 -0.14 16.63 2.94
N ALA A 288 0.17 17.86 2.55
CA ALA A 288 0.67 18.86 3.46
C ALA A 288 -0.45 19.40 4.38
N GLU A 289 -0.04 20.00 5.48
CA GLU A 289 -0.92 20.79 6.32
C GLU A 289 -0.87 22.27 5.90
N ILE A 290 -1.74 23.08 6.49
CA ILE A 290 -1.66 24.53 6.31
C ILE A 290 -0.29 25.00 6.82
N GLY A 291 0.53 25.52 5.90
CA GLY A 291 1.86 26.05 6.20
C GLY A 291 3.04 25.11 5.91
N GLY A 292 2.81 23.92 5.37
CA GLY A 292 3.87 23.03 4.90
C GLY A 292 3.62 21.55 5.18
N PHE A 293 4.56 20.69 4.77
CA PHE A 293 4.48 19.25 5.02
C PHE A 293 4.79 18.88 6.47
N LYS A 294 5.64 19.67 7.14
CA LYS A 294 6.13 19.49 8.51
C LYS A 294 6.79 18.11 8.72
N PRO A 295 7.93 17.83 8.06
CA PRO A 295 8.52 16.49 8.01
C PRO A 295 8.85 15.87 9.37
N ASP A 296 9.19 16.68 10.37
CA ASP A 296 9.60 16.25 11.71
C ASP A 296 8.46 16.24 12.75
N GLU A 297 7.23 16.63 12.37
CA GLU A 297 6.10 16.62 13.29
C GLU A 297 5.68 15.18 13.61
N VAL A 298 5.35 14.95 14.87
CA VAL A 298 4.91 13.65 15.39
C VAL A 298 3.49 13.35 14.90
N VAL A 299 3.23 12.09 14.56
CA VAL A 299 1.93 11.65 14.04
C VAL A 299 1.00 11.20 15.18
N ASP A 300 -0.14 11.86 15.29
CA ASP A 300 -1.28 11.43 16.10
C ASP A 300 -2.24 10.51 15.34
N LYS A 301 -3.25 9.98 16.02
CA LYS A 301 -4.21 9.05 15.41
C LYS A 301 -5.05 9.70 14.32
N GLN A 302 -5.37 10.99 14.41
CA GLN A 302 -6.07 11.70 13.34
C GLN A 302 -5.20 11.80 12.09
N GLY A 303 -3.94 12.21 12.23
CA GLY A 303 -2.98 12.28 11.15
C GLY A 303 -2.74 10.91 10.51
N LEU A 304 -2.66 9.85 11.32
CA LEU A 304 -2.58 8.49 10.80
C LEU A 304 -3.86 8.09 10.04
N ALA A 305 -5.04 8.43 10.56
CA ALA A 305 -6.32 8.14 9.90
C ALA A 305 -6.45 8.85 8.54
N ASP A 306 -6.02 10.12 8.46
CA ASP A 306 -5.99 10.89 7.22
C ASP A 306 -5.15 10.18 6.16
N VAL A 307 -3.91 9.84 6.54
CA VAL A 307 -2.96 9.16 5.67
C VAL A 307 -3.48 7.79 5.23
N PHE A 308 -3.94 6.95 6.16
CA PHE A 308 -4.41 5.61 5.79
C PHE A 308 -5.70 5.64 4.99
N THR A 309 -6.54 6.67 5.12
CA THR A 309 -7.71 6.80 4.23
C THR A 309 -7.29 7.09 2.78
N LEU A 310 -6.14 7.75 2.58
CA LEU A 310 -5.55 8.01 1.25
C LEU A 310 -4.71 6.83 0.74
N SER A 311 -3.93 6.21 1.61
CA SER A 311 -2.83 5.29 1.25
C SER A 311 -3.00 3.88 1.78
N GLY A 312 -4.04 3.57 2.56
CA GLY A 312 -4.22 2.28 3.24
C GLY A 312 -5.14 1.31 2.50
N ALA A 313 -5.64 1.70 1.32
CA ALA A 313 -6.68 0.95 0.60
C ALA A 313 -7.89 0.66 1.51
N ILE A 314 -8.41 1.71 2.14
CA ILE A 314 -9.47 1.63 3.14
C ILE A 314 -10.85 1.75 2.48
N ARG A 315 -11.79 0.95 2.95
CA ARG A 315 -13.20 1.03 2.56
C ARG A 315 -13.82 2.29 3.15
N GLN A 316 -14.70 2.91 2.39
CA GLN A 316 -15.58 3.90 2.97
C GLN A 316 -16.48 3.27 4.04
N ALA A 317 -16.58 3.94 5.18
CA ALA A 317 -17.47 3.54 6.25
C ALA A 317 -18.93 3.87 5.94
N GLN A 318 -19.82 3.03 6.47
CA GLN A 318 -21.26 3.27 6.46
C GLN A 318 -21.69 4.58 7.08
N ASP A 319 -21.11 4.87 8.25
CA ASP A 319 -21.47 6.05 9.01
C ASP A 319 -21.01 7.34 8.31
N GLY A 320 -20.19 7.25 7.25
CA GLY A 320 -19.74 8.42 6.49
C GLY A 320 -19.20 9.50 7.43
N ASN A 321 -19.67 10.74 7.27
CA ASN A 321 -19.27 11.87 8.12
C ASN A 321 -20.10 12.02 9.41
N LYS A 322 -20.88 11.02 9.81
CA LYS A 322 -21.58 11.03 11.09
C LYS A 322 -20.55 11.00 12.22
N GLN A 323 -20.68 11.94 13.15
CA GLN A 323 -19.85 11.97 14.36
C GLN A 323 -20.23 10.81 15.28
N VAL A 324 -19.55 9.68 15.12
CA VAL A 324 -19.70 8.49 15.99
C VAL A 324 -18.95 8.70 17.31
N TYR A 325 -17.77 9.32 17.24
CA TYR A 325 -16.93 9.61 18.39
C TYR A 325 -17.14 11.02 18.92
N LEU A 326 -17.11 11.19 20.24
CA LEU A 326 -17.29 12.48 20.91
C LEU A 326 -16.17 13.49 20.60
N ASP A 327 -15.00 13.00 20.23
CA ASP A 327 -13.83 13.76 19.83
C ASP A 327 -13.67 13.89 18.29
N SER A 328 -14.71 13.52 17.52
CA SER A 328 -14.75 13.74 16.08
C SER A 328 -15.41 15.08 15.72
N THR A 329 -15.00 15.66 14.59
CA THR A 329 -15.60 16.84 13.94
C THR A 329 -16.34 16.42 12.68
N THR A 330 -17.09 17.33 12.07
CA THR A 330 -17.71 17.09 10.74
C THR A 330 -16.66 16.80 9.66
N ASP A 331 -15.44 17.30 9.85
CA ASP A 331 -14.39 17.28 8.83
C ASP A 331 -13.56 16.00 8.91
N ASN A 332 -13.42 15.40 10.10
CA ASN A 332 -12.65 14.17 10.29
C ASN A 332 -13.52 12.91 10.44
N ALA A 333 -14.81 13.02 10.76
CA ALA A 333 -15.64 11.85 11.07
C ALA A 333 -15.62 10.77 9.98
N ALA A 334 -15.58 11.17 8.70
CA ALA A 334 -15.50 10.22 7.58
C ALA A 334 -14.24 9.36 7.59
N MET A 335 -13.05 9.97 7.76
CA MET A 335 -11.80 9.22 7.85
C MET A 335 -11.77 8.34 9.10
N LEU A 336 -12.21 8.87 10.25
CA LEU A 336 -12.16 8.16 11.53
C LEU A 336 -13.04 6.92 11.49
N ASN A 337 -14.27 7.06 10.98
CA ASN A 337 -15.19 5.93 10.80
C ASN A 337 -14.63 4.91 9.80
N ALA A 338 -14.00 5.36 8.70
CA ALA A 338 -13.46 4.47 7.68
C ALA A 338 -12.36 3.54 8.23
N VAL A 339 -11.40 4.09 8.98
CA VAL A 339 -10.28 3.31 9.52
C VAL A 339 -10.63 2.49 10.77
N SER A 340 -11.69 2.87 11.48
CA SER A 340 -12.07 2.28 12.78
C SER A 340 -13.08 1.13 12.69
N GLN A 341 -13.61 0.83 11.50
CA GLN A 341 -14.55 -0.27 11.30
C GLN A 341 -13.83 -1.62 11.15
N SER A 342 -14.46 -2.68 11.66
CA SER A 342 -14.03 -4.05 11.36
C SER A 342 -14.14 -4.30 9.85
N GLY A 343 -13.13 -4.93 9.27
CA GLY A 343 -13.03 -5.14 7.83
C GLY A 343 -12.79 -3.88 7.00
N ALA A 344 -12.23 -2.84 7.61
CA ALA A 344 -11.91 -1.58 6.94
C ALA A 344 -10.94 -1.75 5.76
N ALA A 345 -9.98 -2.68 5.80
CA ALA A 345 -9.03 -2.87 4.71
C ALA A 345 -9.69 -3.52 3.48
N LEU A 346 -9.39 -3.02 2.27
CA LEU A 346 -9.88 -3.61 1.01
C LEU A 346 -9.45 -5.06 0.82
N LYS A 347 -8.28 -5.42 1.37
CA LYS A 347 -7.73 -6.78 1.33
C LYS A 347 -8.40 -7.75 2.30
N ASP A 348 -9.13 -7.24 3.31
CA ASP A 348 -10.05 -8.08 4.05
C ASP A 348 -11.29 -8.36 3.20
N ARG A 349 -11.31 -9.55 2.58
CA ARG A 349 -12.43 -10.04 1.77
C ARG A 349 -13.55 -10.63 2.63
N GLY A 350 -13.26 -10.97 3.89
CA GLY A 350 -14.18 -11.59 4.83
C GLY A 350 -14.96 -10.61 5.69
N TYR A 351 -14.54 -9.33 5.74
CA TYR A 351 -15.13 -8.27 6.56
C TYR A 351 -15.13 -8.63 8.05
N ASN A 352 -14.06 -9.26 8.53
CA ASN A 352 -13.98 -9.84 9.86
C ASN A 352 -12.67 -9.55 10.58
N PHE A 353 -11.74 -8.84 9.97
CA PHE A 353 -10.53 -8.35 10.64
C PHE A 353 -10.86 -7.15 11.52
N ASP A 354 -10.04 -6.94 12.53
CA ASP A 354 -10.06 -5.79 13.40
C ASP A 354 -9.84 -4.50 12.59
N PRO A 355 -10.14 -3.32 13.16
CA PRO A 355 -9.93 -2.05 12.47
C PRO A 355 -8.49 -1.82 12.03
N VAL A 356 -8.28 -0.99 11.00
CA VAL A 356 -6.92 -0.59 10.60
C VAL A 356 -6.30 0.36 11.64
N ILE A 357 -7.14 1.20 12.26
CA ILE A 357 -6.78 2.00 13.43
C ILE A 357 -7.87 1.80 14.47
N ALA A 358 -7.55 1.10 15.55
CA ALA A 358 -8.50 0.88 16.65
C ALA A 358 -8.85 2.21 17.33
N ALA A 359 -10.12 2.45 17.64
CA ALA A 359 -10.54 3.57 18.48
C ALA A 359 -10.05 3.38 19.93
N GLU A 360 -9.87 4.47 20.68
CA GLU A 360 -9.49 4.40 22.10
C GLU A 360 -10.59 3.74 22.94
N SER A 361 -11.85 4.02 22.63
CA SER A 361 -13.02 3.42 23.26
C SER A 361 -14.23 3.44 22.34
N VAL A 362 -15.39 3.01 22.85
CA VAL A 362 -16.66 3.10 22.11
C VAL A 362 -17.12 4.53 21.87
N ASP A 363 -16.73 5.46 22.74
CA ASP A 363 -17.16 6.87 22.69
C ASP A 363 -16.07 7.81 22.15
N PHE A 364 -14.80 7.40 22.18
CA PHE A 364 -13.66 8.25 21.80
C PHE A 364 -12.75 7.53 20.81
N PHE A 365 -12.40 8.21 19.72
CA PHE A 365 -11.38 7.72 18.81
C PHE A 365 -9.99 7.90 19.41
N GLY A 366 -9.75 8.98 20.14
CA GLY A 366 -8.46 9.40 20.64
C GLY A 366 -7.68 10.19 19.60
N VAL A 367 -8.33 11.18 18.96
CA VAL A 367 -7.80 11.90 17.77
C VAL A 367 -6.40 12.49 18.00
N ASP A 368 -6.13 13.04 19.18
CA ASP A 368 -4.85 13.68 19.54
C ASP A 368 -3.84 12.70 20.17
N ASN A 369 -4.18 11.41 20.29
CA ASN A 369 -3.27 10.44 20.86
C ASN A 369 -2.13 10.15 19.89
N VAL A 370 -0.89 10.31 20.36
CA VAL A 370 0.30 9.99 19.58
C VAL A 370 0.36 8.49 19.27
N VAL A 371 0.70 8.15 18.02
CA VAL A 371 0.84 6.75 17.61
C VAL A 371 2.27 6.28 17.86
N THR A 372 2.39 5.14 18.53
CA THR A 372 3.68 4.49 18.76
C THR A 372 4.17 3.73 17.52
N HIS A 373 5.47 3.50 17.42
CA HIS A 373 6.08 2.78 16.31
C HIS A 373 5.50 1.35 16.11
N GLN A 374 5.15 0.64 17.20
CA GLN A 374 4.43 -0.65 17.09
C GLN A 374 2.98 -0.47 16.61
N GLY A 375 2.33 0.65 16.91
CA GLY A 375 1.01 1.00 16.40
C GLY A 375 1.02 1.24 14.89
N LEU A 376 2.06 1.89 14.37
CA LEU A 376 2.27 2.01 12.93
C LEU A 376 2.45 0.64 12.25
N ALA A 377 3.23 -0.25 12.87
CA ALA A 377 3.41 -1.62 12.36
C ALA A 377 2.07 -2.37 12.26
N TYR A 378 1.22 -2.25 13.29
CA TYR A 378 -0.13 -2.79 13.28
C TYR A 378 -0.94 -2.26 12.10
N SER A 379 -1.07 -0.95 11.92
CA SER A 379 -1.90 -0.36 10.86
C SER A 379 -1.42 -0.69 9.44
N LEU A 380 -0.10 -0.74 9.22
CA LEU A 380 0.49 -1.16 7.95
C LEU A 380 0.10 -2.60 7.59
N VAL A 381 0.23 -3.53 8.54
CA VAL A 381 -0.09 -4.94 8.34
C VAL A 381 -1.60 -5.18 8.23
N GLN A 382 -2.41 -4.45 8.99
CA GLN A 382 -3.87 -4.48 8.86
C GLN A 382 -4.33 -4.03 7.46
N SER A 383 -3.73 -2.99 6.91
CA SER A 383 -4.03 -2.50 5.55
C SER A 383 -3.71 -3.53 4.47
N LEU A 384 -2.76 -4.43 4.74
CA LEU A 384 -2.42 -5.54 3.86
C LEU A 384 -3.35 -6.76 4.01
N GLY A 385 -4.29 -6.74 4.97
CA GLY A 385 -5.18 -7.87 5.24
C GLY A 385 -4.42 -9.08 5.80
N LEU A 386 -3.35 -8.85 6.56
CA LEU A 386 -2.48 -9.92 7.08
C LEU A 386 -2.72 -10.24 8.56
N GLU A 387 -3.87 -9.84 9.11
CA GLU A 387 -4.24 -10.06 10.52
C GLU A 387 -4.09 -11.53 10.95
N SER A 388 -4.65 -12.44 10.15
CA SER A 388 -4.63 -13.87 10.48
C SER A 388 -3.20 -14.39 10.60
N VAL A 389 -2.30 -13.92 9.72
CA VAL A 389 -0.89 -14.31 9.74
C VAL A 389 -0.16 -13.67 10.93
N ALA A 390 -0.47 -12.42 11.25
CA ALA A 390 0.08 -11.76 12.44
C ALA A 390 -0.30 -12.50 13.73
N LYS A 391 -1.56 -12.97 13.82
CA LYS A 391 -2.10 -13.71 14.98
C LYS A 391 -1.54 -15.14 15.11
N GLU A 392 -0.89 -15.69 14.08
CA GLU A 392 -0.22 -17.00 14.15
C GLU A 392 1.15 -16.94 14.88
N PHE A 393 1.71 -15.75 15.09
CA PHE A 393 2.98 -15.58 15.78
C PHE A 393 2.93 -16.06 17.23
N ASP A 394 3.88 -16.90 17.65
CA ASP A 394 4.02 -17.32 19.05
C ASP A 394 4.52 -16.15 19.89
N THR A 395 3.61 -15.53 20.64
CA THR A 395 3.91 -14.36 21.49
C THR A 395 4.98 -14.60 22.57
N THR A 396 5.33 -15.86 22.86
CA THR A 396 6.42 -16.22 23.78
C THR A 396 7.80 -16.12 23.13
N GLU A 397 7.87 -16.17 21.79
CA GLU A 397 9.09 -16.00 21.03
C GLU A 397 9.45 -14.51 20.86
N ASP A 398 10.72 -14.26 20.58
CA ASP A 398 11.20 -12.91 20.30
C ASP A 398 11.10 -12.54 18.84
N VAL A 399 10.81 -11.26 18.59
CA VAL A 399 10.79 -10.70 17.24
C VAL A 399 12.22 -10.60 16.71
N GLN A 400 12.39 -11.00 15.46
CA GLN A 400 13.69 -11.05 14.79
C GLN A 400 13.69 -10.19 13.53
N VAL A 401 14.86 -9.71 13.13
CA VAL A 401 15.06 -8.97 11.89
C VAL A 401 16.28 -9.49 11.17
N VAL A 402 16.26 -9.45 9.84
CA VAL A 402 17.41 -9.86 9.04
C VAL A 402 18.24 -8.65 8.62
N VAL A 403 19.49 -8.61 9.08
CA VAL A 403 20.40 -7.47 8.96
C VAL A 403 21.76 -7.99 8.56
N PHE A 404 22.33 -7.46 7.47
CA PHE A 404 23.60 -7.96 6.90
C PHE A 404 23.65 -9.50 6.84
N ASP A 405 22.55 -10.10 6.38
CA ASP A 405 22.37 -11.55 6.23
C ASP A 405 22.33 -12.30 7.56
N GLN A 406 22.25 -11.62 8.69
CA GLN A 406 22.12 -12.25 10.01
C GLN A 406 20.70 -12.08 10.53
N VAL A 407 20.10 -13.17 11.03
CA VAL A 407 18.90 -13.06 11.86
C VAL A 407 19.33 -12.58 13.23
N VAL A 408 18.97 -11.34 13.54
CA VAL A 408 19.26 -10.67 14.79
C VAL A 408 17.95 -10.56 15.58
N THR A 409 17.93 -11.12 16.78
CA THR A 409 16.82 -10.90 17.72
C THR A 409 16.81 -9.44 18.16
N LEU A 410 15.63 -8.81 18.16
CA LEU A 410 15.51 -7.45 18.67
C LEU A 410 15.85 -7.41 20.15
N SER A 411 16.78 -6.53 20.52
CA SER A 411 17.22 -6.34 21.90
C SER A 411 16.12 -5.79 22.83
N ASP A 412 15.04 -5.27 22.25
CA ASP A 412 13.87 -4.73 22.93
C ASP A 412 12.55 -5.43 22.54
N SER A 413 12.65 -6.68 22.07
CA SER A 413 11.49 -7.54 21.75
C SER A 413 10.51 -7.66 22.91
N ASP A 414 11.01 -7.69 24.15
CA ASP A 414 10.24 -7.77 25.39
C ASP A 414 9.39 -6.52 25.67
N LYS A 415 9.72 -5.38 25.03
CA LYS A 415 8.97 -4.12 25.16
C LYS A 415 7.84 -3.99 24.13
N ILE A 416 7.75 -4.91 23.18
CA ILE A 416 6.64 -4.98 22.23
C ILE A 416 5.45 -5.64 22.95
N ALA A 417 4.26 -5.04 22.81
CA ALA A 417 3.06 -5.66 23.36
C ALA A 417 2.90 -7.08 22.78
N PRO A 418 2.66 -8.14 23.60
CA PRO A 418 2.66 -9.52 23.12
C PRO A 418 1.76 -9.75 21.89
N GLU A 419 0.58 -9.15 21.88
CA GLU A 419 -0.40 -9.21 20.79
C GLU A 419 0.03 -8.48 19.51
N LEU A 420 1.02 -7.58 19.60
CA LEU A 420 1.56 -6.82 18.47
C LEU A 420 2.85 -7.41 17.90
N LYS A 421 3.47 -8.40 18.57
CA LYS A 421 4.74 -9.01 18.11
C LYS A 421 4.66 -9.53 16.69
N GLY A 422 3.58 -10.23 16.32
CA GLY A 422 3.38 -10.74 14.96
C GLY A 422 3.26 -9.63 13.92
N TYR A 423 2.64 -8.50 14.26
CA TYR A 423 2.53 -7.36 13.35
C TYR A 423 3.89 -6.68 13.15
N VAL A 424 4.66 -6.48 14.22
CA VAL A 424 6.03 -5.94 14.13
C VAL A 424 6.91 -6.87 13.31
N GLN A 425 6.81 -8.19 13.56
CA GLN A 425 7.55 -9.21 12.81
C GLN A 425 7.28 -9.13 11.30
N ILE A 426 6.02 -9.04 10.90
CA ILE A 426 5.63 -8.92 9.50
C ILE A 426 6.09 -7.59 8.92
N ALA A 427 5.88 -6.46 9.62
CA ALA A 427 6.27 -5.14 9.12
C ALA A 427 7.78 -5.04 8.86
N LEU A 428 8.62 -5.63 9.73
CA LEU A 428 10.07 -5.72 9.54
C LEU A 428 10.42 -6.67 8.39
N HIS A 429 9.80 -7.86 8.34
CA HIS A 429 10.05 -8.85 7.30
C HIS A 429 9.62 -8.43 5.90
N MET A 430 8.60 -7.57 5.78
CA MET A 430 8.16 -7.00 4.51
C MET A 430 8.95 -5.73 4.14
N GLY A 431 9.85 -5.28 5.01
CA GLY A 431 10.62 -4.05 4.82
C GLY A 431 9.79 -2.77 4.92
N LEU A 432 8.56 -2.85 5.44
CA LEU A 432 7.68 -1.67 5.64
C LEU A 432 8.27 -0.73 6.68
N LEU A 433 8.85 -1.30 7.74
CA LEU A 433 9.58 -0.61 8.80
C LEU A 433 10.99 -1.19 8.93
N ASN A 434 11.89 -0.44 9.59
CA ASN A 434 13.27 -0.83 9.82
C ASN A 434 13.56 -0.91 11.33
N ALA A 435 14.46 -1.80 11.73
CA ALA A 435 15.13 -1.73 13.02
C ALA A 435 16.38 -0.83 12.94
N GLN A 436 16.72 -0.15 14.04
CA GLN A 436 18.00 0.52 14.20
C GLN A 436 19.09 -0.51 14.49
N ILE A 437 20.20 -0.40 13.76
CA ILE A 437 21.30 -1.36 13.83
C ILE A 437 22.53 -0.67 14.42
N GLU A 438 23.08 -1.27 15.47
CA GLU A 438 24.33 -0.88 16.09
C GLU A 438 25.33 -2.02 15.97
N VAL A 439 26.58 -1.68 15.66
CA VAL A 439 27.70 -2.63 15.69
C VAL A 439 28.37 -2.45 17.05
N GLU A 440 28.31 -3.48 17.90
CA GLU A 440 28.96 -3.49 19.19
C GLU A 440 30.24 -4.34 19.11
N GLN A 441 31.34 -3.82 19.66
CA GLN A 441 32.59 -4.57 19.82
C GLN A 441 33.22 -4.15 21.14
N ASP A 442 33.31 -5.08 22.10
CA ASP A 442 33.99 -4.83 23.36
C ASP A 442 35.50 -5.16 23.29
N ASP A 443 36.26 -4.71 24.28
CA ASP A 443 37.72 -4.85 24.36
C ASP A 443 38.21 -6.31 24.33
N PHE A 444 37.32 -7.28 24.55
CA PHE A 444 37.64 -8.71 24.63
C PHE A 444 37.00 -9.53 23.48
N SER A 445 36.11 -8.93 22.69
CA SER A 445 35.40 -9.54 21.59
C SER A 445 36.27 -9.58 20.35
N ILE A 446 36.47 -10.79 19.82
CA ILE A 446 37.32 -11.04 18.66
C ILE A 446 36.63 -10.56 17.37
N GLU A 447 35.30 -10.59 17.34
CA GLU A 447 34.47 -10.18 16.20
C GLU A 447 33.35 -9.22 16.68
N PRO A 448 32.96 -8.23 15.86
CA PRO A 448 31.84 -7.35 16.18
C PRO A 448 30.50 -8.10 16.15
N THR A 449 29.59 -7.74 17.06
CA THR A 449 28.22 -8.25 17.08
C THR A 449 27.23 -7.19 16.62
N LEU A 450 26.12 -7.62 16.02
CA LEU A 450 25.03 -6.74 15.63
C LEU A 450 23.98 -6.70 16.73
N LYS A 451 23.53 -5.48 17.03
CA LYS A 451 22.38 -5.23 17.89
C LYS A 451 21.30 -4.53 17.09
N ALA A 452 20.13 -5.14 17.06
CA ALA A 452 18.94 -4.56 16.45
C ALA A 452 17.98 -4.04 17.54
N THR A 453 17.42 -2.85 17.32
CA THR A 453 16.45 -2.21 18.23
C THR A 453 15.29 -1.68 17.41
N PHE A 454 14.04 -2.00 17.80
CA PHE A 454 12.85 -1.50 17.10
C PHE A 454 12.25 -0.25 17.75
N ALA A 455 12.45 -0.07 19.05
CA ALA A 455 11.91 0.98 19.90
C ALA A 455 10.37 1.07 19.81
N PRO A 456 9.61 0.07 20.28
CA PRO A 456 8.18 -0.05 20.02
C PRO A 456 7.33 1.13 20.50
N GLN A 457 7.70 1.76 21.61
CA GLN A 457 6.95 2.86 22.23
C GLN A 457 7.36 4.25 21.73
N ARG A 458 8.34 4.36 20.81
CA ARG A 458 8.76 5.68 20.32
C ARG A 458 7.69 6.27 19.42
N ASP A 459 7.68 7.59 19.38
CA ASP A 459 6.94 8.36 18.39
C ASP A 459 7.69 8.32 17.04
N PHE A 460 6.98 8.62 15.96
CA PHE A 460 7.55 8.72 14.61
C PHE A 460 7.07 9.98 13.90
N SER A 461 7.90 10.47 12.97
CA SER A 461 7.61 11.70 12.24
C SER A 461 6.76 11.47 10.98
N ARG A 462 6.15 12.56 10.48
CA ARG A 462 5.46 12.56 9.18
C ARG A 462 6.36 12.11 8.02
N ALA A 463 7.66 12.41 8.05
CA ALA A 463 8.61 11.94 7.04
C ALA A 463 8.88 10.43 7.14
N GLU A 464 8.92 9.87 8.36
CA GLU A 464 9.00 8.41 8.55
C GLU A 464 7.74 7.73 8.03
N LEU A 465 6.56 8.31 8.27
CA LEU A 465 5.30 7.82 7.73
C LEU A 465 5.28 7.86 6.19
N ALA A 466 5.76 8.95 5.57
CA ALA A 466 5.88 9.07 4.10
C ALA A 466 6.71 7.93 3.50
N LYS A 467 7.83 7.59 4.14
CA LYS A 467 8.65 6.44 3.74
C LYS A 467 7.89 5.11 3.89
N ALA A 468 7.18 4.91 5.00
CA ALA A 468 6.41 3.68 5.23
C ALA A 468 5.29 3.51 4.19
N VAL A 469 4.52 4.56 3.88
CA VAL A 469 3.44 4.48 2.89
C VAL A 469 3.96 4.39 1.45
N THR A 470 5.12 4.97 1.16
CA THR A 470 5.82 4.75 -0.13
C THR A 470 6.09 3.27 -0.36
N ARG A 471 6.51 2.54 0.69
CA ARG A 471 6.78 1.10 0.64
C ARG A 471 5.51 0.26 0.66
N LEU A 472 4.46 0.74 1.32
CA LEU A 472 3.14 0.11 1.30
C LEU A 472 2.49 0.20 -0.09
N HIS A 473 2.62 1.33 -0.77
CA HIS A 473 1.92 1.64 -2.03
C HIS A 473 1.95 0.51 -3.08
N PRO A 474 3.11 -0.02 -3.49
CA PRO A 474 3.16 -1.09 -4.50
C PRO A 474 2.55 -2.42 -4.03
N LEU A 475 2.39 -2.61 -2.72
CA LEU A 475 1.83 -3.84 -2.15
C LEU A 475 0.31 -3.79 -2.08
N ILE A 476 -0.29 -2.61 -2.03
CA ILE A 476 -1.75 -2.43 -2.00
C ILE A 476 -2.35 -2.14 -3.38
N SER A 477 -1.55 -1.66 -4.33
CA SER A 477 -1.99 -1.29 -5.69
C SER A 477 -2.09 -2.49 -6.64
N ARG A 478 -1.88 -3.73 -6.16
CA ARG A 478 -1.91 -4.97 -6.93
C ARG A 478 -3.15 -5.82 -6.64
#